data_AF-J9RQ68-F1
#
_entry.id   AF-J9RQ68-F1
#
_cell.length_a   1.000
_cell.length_b   1.000
_cell.length_c   1.000
_cell.angle_alpha   90.00
_cell.angle_beta   90.00
_cell.angle_gamma   90.00
#
_symmetry.space_group_name_H-M   'P 1'
#
loop_
_entity.id
_entity.type
_entity.pdbx_description
1 polymer ?
#
loop_
_entity_poly.entity_id
_entity_poly.type
_entity_poly.pdbx_seq_one_letter_code
_entity_poly.pdbx_strand_id
1 'polypeptide(L)'
;TVVEVDAAYTKPFSTDTIFIGPGQTTNALLTADKSVGKYLMAVSPFMDTVVAVDNVTAIAFLRYKGTIAFSPLVLTTTPAINATPVTSTFMDNLRSLNSKKYPANVPLTVDHSLYFTIGVGIDPCATCVNGSKAVGAINNISFIMPTTALLQAHYYSISGVFTDDFPAMPPNSFNYTGNNTALNLQTINGT
;
A
#
# COMPACT_ATOMS: atom_id res chain seq x y z
N THR A 1 11.64 -14.19 -10.25
CA THR A 1 10.94 -13.50 -11.35
C THR A 1 9.48 -13.28 -10.99
N VAL A 2 9.04 -12.04 -10.92
CA VAL A 2 7.62 -11.70 -10.70
C VAL A 2 6.83 -12.00 -11.96
N VAL A 3 5.65 -12.60 -11.83
CA VAL A 3 4.79 -12.99 -12.96
C VAL A 3 3.33 -12.58 -12.80
N GLU A 4 2.93 -12.19 -11.59
CA GLU A 4 1.56 -11.80 -11.26
C GLU A 4 1.56 -10.87 -10.06
N VAL A 5 0.65 -9.90 -10.06
CA VAL A 5 0.28 -9.07 -8.91
C VAL A 5 -1.24 -8.96 -8.90
N ASP A 6 -1.86 -9.11 -7.72
CA ASP A 6 -3.30 -8.93 -7.51
C ASP A 6 -4.18 -9.73 -8.48
N ALA A 7 -3.89 -11.02 -8.64
CA ALA A 7 -4.58 -11.94 -9.56
C ALA A 7 -4.50 -11.54 -11.05
N ALA A 8 -3.62 -10.62 -11.42
CA ALA A 8 -3.38 -10.20 -12.79
C ALA A 8 -1.94 -10.50 -13.24
N TYR A 9 -1.80 -11.16 -14.39
CA TYR A 9 -0.48 -11.45 -14.94
C TYR A 9 0.27 -10.17 -15.33
N THR A 10 1.55 -10.13 -14.97
CA THR A 10 2.46 -9.04 -15.29
C THR A 10 3.42 -9.46 -16.41
N LYS A 11 4.02 -8.48 -17.11
CA LYS A 11 5.20 -8.74 -17.94
C LYS A 11 6.30 -9.22 -16.99
N PRO A 12 6.84 -10.43 -17.18
CA PRO A 12 7.79 -10.97 -16.23
C PRO A 12 9.03 -10.09 -16.08
N PHE A 13 9.46 -9.88 -14.85
CA PHE A 13 10.73 -9.21 -14.54
C PHE A 13 11.42 -9.89 -13.36
N SER A 14 12.74 -9.87 -13.37
CA SER A 14 13.56 -10.46 -12.31
C SER A 14 13.96 -9.40 -11.30
N THR A 15 13.92 -9.77 -10.03
CA THR A 15 14.33 -8.93 -8.89
C THR A 15 14.78 -9.83 -7.75
N ASP A 16 15.69 -9.33 -6.93
CA ASP A 16 16.16 -9.99 -5.69
C ASP A 16 15.29 -9.61 -4.48
N THR A 17 14.54 -8.50 -4.57
CA THR A 17 13.67 -8.00 -3.51
C THR A 17 12.27 -7.72 -4.06
N ILE A 18 11.26 -8.15 -3.31
CA ILE A 18 9.85 -7.85 -3.58
C ILE A 18 9.40 -6.78 -2.60
N PHE A 19 8.83 -5.69 -3.12
CA PHE A 19 8.10 -4.73 -2.32
C PHE A 19 6.60 -5.05 -2.38
N ILE A 20 5.93 -5.08 -1.23
CA ILE A 20 4.52 -5.45 -1.15
C ILE A 20 3.82 -4.62 -0.06
N GLY A 21 2.69 -4.02 -0.41
CA GLY A 21 1.83 -3.31 0.53
C GLY A 21 0.77 -4.23 1.16
N PRO A 22 0.21 -3.88 2.32
CA PRO A 22 -0.94 -4.60 2.88
C PRO A 22 -2.11 -4.66 1.89
N GLY A 23 -2.70 -5.85 1.72
CA GLY A 23 -3.79 -6.09 0.76
C GLY A 23 -3.34 -6.51 -0.64
N GLN A 24 -2.07 -6.31 -0.99
CA GLN A 24 -1.51 -6.79 -2.26
C GLN A 24 -1.10 -8.25 -2.18
N THR A 25 -1.04 -8.90 -3.34
CA THR A 25 -0.50 -10.25 -3.54
C THR A 25 0.52 -10.24 -4.66
N THR A 26 1.54 -11.11 -4.59
CA THR A 26 2.55 -11.23 -5.63
C THR A 26 2.93 -12.69 -5.81
N ASN A 27 2.84 -13.19 -7.04
CA ASN A 27 3.43 -14.48 -7.39
C ASN A 27 4.78 -14.27 -8.08
N ALA A 28 5.79 -14.93 -7.52
CA ALA A 28 7.14 -14.93 -8.05
C ALA A 28 7.66 -16.36 -8.22
N LEU A 29 8.27 -16.61 -9.37
CA LEU A 29 9.00 -17.84 -9.66
C LEU A 29 10.42 -17.74 -9.10
N LEU A 30 10.78 -18.71 -8.27
CA LEU A 30 12.13 -18.88 -7.75
C LEU A 30 12.82 -20.02 -8.50
N THR A 31 13.98 -19.76 -9.08
CA THR A 31 14.84 -20.79 -9.66
C THR A 31 15.79 -21.31 -8.57
N ALA A 32 15.70 -22.59 -8.24
CA ALA A 32 16.54 -23.24 -7.22
C ALA A 32 17.82 -23.82 -7.85
N ASP A 33 18.73 -22.96 -8.31
CA ASP A 33 19.95 -23.29 -9.05
C ASP A 33 21.25 -23.19 -8.23
N LYS A 34 21.14 -23.03 -6.91
CA LYS A 34 22.29 -22.90 -6.01
C LYS A 34 22.74 -24.27 -5.48
N SER A 35 23.95 -24.30 -4.91
CA SER A 35 24.49 -25.51 -4.26
C SER A 35 23.59 -25.98 -3.10
N VAL A 36 23.69 -27.27 -2.75
CA VAL A 36 22.89 -27.82 -1.64
C VAL A 36 23.24 -27.09 -0.34
N GLY A 37 22.28 -26.36 0.22
CA GLY A 37 22.52 -25.49 1.36
C GLY A 37 21.24 -24.92 1.98
N LYS A 38 21.43 -24.04 2.97
CA LYS A 38 20.38 -23.30 3.68
C LYS A 38 20.54 -21.81 3.38
N TYR A 39 19.51 -21.18 2.84
CA TYR A 39 19.50 -19.80 2.38
C TYR A 39 18.51 -18.98 3.21
N LEU A 40 18.95 -17.83 3.71
CA LEU A 40 18.11 -16.90 4.47
C LEU A 40 17.13 -16.19 3.54
N MET A 41 15.85 -16.18 3.92
CA MET A 41 14.85 -15.27 3.41
C MET A 41 14.47 -14.32 4.54
N ALA A 42 14.32 -13.03 4.24
CA ALA A 42 14.00 -12.02 5.23
C ALA A 42 12.91 -11.09 4.70
N VAL A 43 12.05 -10.62 5.60
CA VAL A 43 11.03 -9.62 5.36
C VAL A 43 11.16 -8.57 6.45
N SER A 44 11.32 -7.31 6.04
CA SER A 44 11.44 -6.16 6.93
C SER A 44 10.50 -5.05 6.47
N PRO A 45 10.02 -4.18 7.38
CA PRO A 45 9.20 -3.06 7.00
C PRO A 45 9.96 -2.08 6.10
N PHE A 46 9.22 -1.40 5.21
CA PHE A 46 9.67 -0.20 4.52
C PHE A 46 9.01 1.01 5.19
N MET A 47 9.79 2.06 5.43
CA MET A 47 9.36 3.27 6.13
C MET A 47 10.06 4.50 5.56
N ASP A 48 9.27 5.42 5.01
CA ASP A 48 9.69 6.73 4.51
C ASP A 48 8.98 7.89 5.22
N THR A 49 8.25 7.60 6.30
CA THR A 49 7.51 8.57 7.12
C THR A 49 8.07 8.66 8.56
N VAL A 50 7.63 9.70 9.28
CA VAL A 50 7.99 9.98 10.68
C VAL A 50 7.14 9.19 11.69
N VAL A 51 6.16 8.43 11.20
CA VAL A 51 5.30 7.60 12.06
C VAL A 51 6.07 6.35 12.49
N ALA A 52 6.11 6.12 13.80
CA ALA A 52 6.74 4.93 14.36
C ALA A 52 6.05 3.65 13.87
N VAL A 53 6.86 2.70 13.42
CA VAL A 53 6.42 1.33 13.11
C VAL A 53 7.20 0.33 13.91
N ASP A 54 6.60 -0.84 14.06
CA ASP A 54 7.30 -1.99 14.58
C ASP A 54 8.43 -2.40 13.61
N ASN A 55 9.67 -2.14 14.01
CA ASN A 55 10.86 -2.39 13.19
C ASN A 55 11.40 -3.81 13.44
N VAL A 56 10.54 -4.80 13.18
CA VAL A 56 10.86 -6.22 13.38
C VAL A 56 11.06 -6.91 12.04
N THR A 57 12.18 -7.59 11.91
CA THR A 57 12.50 -8.42 10.74
C THR A 57 12.04 -9.85 10.98
N ALA A 58 11.18 -10.35 10.11
CA ALA A 58 10.84 -11.77 10.04
C ALA A 58 11.86 -12.50 9.15
N ILE A 59 12.24 -13.72 9.54
CA ILE A 59 13.16 -14.56 8.77
C ILE A 59 12.59 -15.96 8.54
N ALA A 60 12.95 -16.53 7.40
CA ALA A 60 12.66 -17.91 7.02
C ALA A 60 13.88 -18.51 6.32
N PHE A 61 13.83 -19.81 6.04
CA PHE A 61 14.93 -20.51 5.38
C PHE A 61 14.44 -21.31 4.20
N LEU A 62 15.04 -21.07 3.03
CA LEU A 62 14.97 -21.99 1.90
C LEU A 62 16.07 -23.05 2.09
N ARG A 63 15.68 -24.31 2.26
CA ARG A 63 16.61 -25.42 2.49
C ARG A 63 16.51 -26.44 1.37
N TYR A 64 17.63 -26.73 0.74
CA TYR A 64 17.72 -27.76 -0.28
C TYR A 64 17.62 -29.16 0.37
N LYS A 65 17.03 -30.12 -0.35
CA LYS A 65 17.05 -31.51 0.11
C LYS A 65 18.50 -32.00 0.14
N GLY A 66 18.88 -32.70 1.22
CA GLY A 66 20.25 -33.17 1.44
C GLY A 66 21.15 -32.20 2.21
N THR A 67 20.66 -31.01 2.59
CA THR A 67 21.42 -30.12 3.48
C THR A 67 21.67 -30.79 4.83
N ILE A 68 22.95 -30.92 5.21
CA ILE A 68 23.39 -31.47 6.50
C ILE A 68 22.94 -30.58 7.69
N ALA A 69 22.83 -31.16 8.88
CA ALA A 69 22.24 -30.48 10.05
C ALA A 69 22.94 -29.17 10.45
N PHE A 70 24.26 -29.10 10.29
CA PHE A 70 25.10 -27.96 10.69
C PHE A 70 25.68 -27.20 9.49
N SER A 71 24.99 -27.19 8.35
CA SER A 71 25.44 -26.43 7.19
C SER A 71 25.49 -24.93 7.51
N PRO A 72 26.53 -24.19 7.07
CA PRO A 72 26.55 -22.74 7.13
C PRO A 72 25.31 -22.12 6.48
N LEU A 73 24.80 -21.05 7.08
CA LEU A 73 23.71 -20.26 6.53
C LEU A 73 24.25 -19.29 5.48
N VAL A 74 23.69 -19.33 4.26
CA VAL A 74 23.93 -18.29 3.26
C VAL A 74 23.03 -17.11 3.59
N LEU A 75 23.65 -15.99 3.94
CA LEU A 75 22.95 -14.75 4.28
C LEU A 75 22.46 -14.04 3.02
N THR A 76 21.44 -13.21 3.20
CA THR A 76 20.95 -12.26 2.19
C THR A 76 21.04 -10.84 2.76
N THR A 77 21.16 -9.85 1.88
CA THR A 77 21.14 -8.43 2.26
C THR A 77 19.71 -7.94 2.32
N THR A 78 19.24 -7.57 3.51
CA THR A 78 17.98 -6.82 3.66
C THR A 78 18.20 -5.35 3.29
N PRO A 79 17.31 -4.75 2.47
CA PRO A 79 17.35 -3.32 2.21
C PRO A 79 17.28 -2.50 3.50
N ALA A 80 17.79 -1.27 3.46
CA ALA A 80 17.56 -0.30 4.52
C ALA A 80 16.05 0.00 4.66
N ILE A 81 15.59 0.33 5.86
CA ILE A 81 14.17 0.58 6.13
C ILE A 81 13.60 1.70 5.24
N ASN A 82 14.43 2.68 4.88
CA ASN A 82 14.08 3.83 4.04
C ASN A 82 14.56 3.69 2.58
N ALA A 83 14.67 2.46 2.07
CA ALA A 83 15.17 2.19 0.72
C ALA A 83 14.15 2.53 -0.40
N THR A 84 13.73 3.79 -0.50
CA THR A 84 12.79 4.27 -1.53
C THR A 84 13.21 3.90 -2.97
N PRO A 85 14.50 3.94 -3.36
CA PRO A 85 14.89 3.53 -4.71
C PRO A 85 14.55 2.06 -5.03
N VAL A 86 14.59 1.17 -4.03
CA VAL A 86 14.24 -0.25 -4.19
C VAL A 86 12.74 -0.40 -4.42
N THR A 87 11.92 0.31 -3.64
CA THR A 87 10.46 0.26 -3.78
C THR A 87 10.01 0.88 -5.10
N SER A 88 10.55 2.03 -5.49
CA SER A 88 10.28 2.66 -6.80
C SER A 88 10.65 1.74 -7.95
N THR A 89 11.85 1.13 -7.93
CA THR A 89 12.28 0.20 -8.99
C THR A 89 11.35 -0.99 -9.12
N PHE A 90 10.85 -1.55 -8.02
CA PHE A 90 9.88 -2.63 -8.07
C PHE A 90 8.57 -2.18 -8.72
N MET A 91 8.01 -1.04 -8.27
CA MET A 91 6.75 -0.50 -8.80
C MET A 91 6.84 -0.13 -10.28
N ASP A 92 7.94 0.50 -10.71
CA ASP A 92 8.16 0.92 -12.11
C ASP A 92 8.24 -0.25 -13.09
N ASN A 93 8.58 -1.45 -12.59
CA ASN A 93 8.62 -2.66 -13.40
C ASN A 93 7.25 -3.35 -13.56
N LEU A 94 6.24 -2.98 -12.75
CA LEU A 94 4.90 -3.55 -12.83
C LEU A 94 4.19 -3.07 -14.09
N ARG A 95 4.00 -4.01 -15.03
CA ARG A 95 3.30 -3.77 -16.29
C ARG A 95 2.39 -4.94 -16.58
N SER A 96 1.14 -4.69 -16.99
CA SER A 96 0.23 -5.76 -17.40
C SER A 96 0.84 -6.60 -18.53
N LEU A 97 0.66 -7.93 -18.48
CA LEU A 97 1.22 -8.87 -19.45
C LEU A 97 0.92 -8.45 -20.91
N ASN A 98 -0.31 -8.01 -21.17
CA ASN A 98 -0.81 -7.52 -22.45
C ASN A 98 -0.45 -8.42 -23.65
N SER A 99 -1.10 -9.57 -23.72
CA SER A 99 -0.94 -10.56 -24.79
C SER A 99 -2.28 -10.86 -25.47
N LYS A 100 -2.29 -11.61 -26.59
CA LYS A 100 -3.54 -12.01 -27.28
C LYS A 100 -4.51 -12.77 -26.36
N LYS A 101 -4.00 -13.60 -25.43
CA LYS A 101 -4.82 -14.37 -24.48
C LYS A 101 -5.19 -13.56 -23.23
N TYR A 102 -4.32 -12.63 -22.83
CA TYR A 102 -4.48 -11.79 -21.64
C TYR A 102 -4.31 -10.31 -22.03
N PRO A 103 -5.29 -9.70 -22.72
CA PRO A 103 -5.19 -8.33 -23.21
C PRO A 103 -5.31 -7.32 -22.06
N ALA A 104 -4.57 -6.21 -22.15
CA ALA A 104 -4.74 -5.07 -21.25
C ALA A 104 -5.63 -4.02 -21.93
N ASN A 105 -6.91 -3.99 -21.57
CA ASN A 105 -7.91 -3.09 -22.14
C ASN A 105 -7.99 -1.79 -21.33
N VAL A 106 -7.04 -0.88 -21.55
CA VAL A 106 -6.99 0.42 -20.89
C VAL A 106 -8.04 1.37 -21.51
N PRO A 107 -8.96 1.96 -20.73
CA PRO A 107 -9.86 2.99 -21.23
C PRO A 107 -9.08 4.18 -21.80
N LEU A 108 -9.40 4.59 -23.04
CA LEU A 108 -8.71 5.69 -23.74
C LEU A 108 -9.44 7.04 -23.62
N THR A 109 -10.69 7.02 -23.18
CA THR A 109 -11.51 8.21 -22.96
C THR A 109 -11.78 8.32 -21.46
N VAL A 110 -11.60 9.52 -20.92
CA VAL A 110 -11.84 9.83 -19.52
C VAL A 110 -13.12 10.65 -19.42
N ASP A 111 -14.14 10.10 -18.76
CA ASP A 111 -15.43 10.79 -18.56
C ASP A 111 -15.38 11.76 -17.36
N HIS A 112 -14.66 11.37 -16.30
CA HIS A 112 -14.52 12.13 -15.06
C HIS A 112 -13.08 12.12 -14.57
N SER A 113 -12.58 13.29 -14.17
CA SER A 113 -11.27 13.46 -13.55
C SER A 113 -11.43 13.73 -12.06
N LEU A 114 -10.80 12.90 -11.23
CA LEU A 114 -10.80 13.02 -9.78
C LEU A 114 -9.38 13.35 -9.31
N TYR A 115 -9.25 14.31 -8.40
CA TYR A 115 -8.01 14.66 -7.73
C TYR A 115 -8.20 14.49 -6.23
N PHE A 116 -7.54 13.49 -5.67
CA PHE A 116 -7.67 13.13 -4.26
C PHE A 116 -6.39 13.46 -3.51
N THR A 117 -6.50 14.34 -2.51
CA THR A 117 -5.44 14.55 -1.53
C THR A 117 -5.65 13.57 -0.38
N ILE A 118 -4.64 12.76 -0.10
CA ILE A 118 -4.69 11.77 0.98
C ILE A 118 -3.73 12.23 2.06
N GLY A 119 -4.20 12.30 3.30
CA GLY A 119 -3.37 12.79 4.40
C GLY A 119 -3.84 12.32 5.77
N VAL A 120 -2.95 12.55 6.75
CA VAL A 120 -3.27 12.41 8.17
C VAL A 120 -3.71 13.78 8.69
N GLY A 121 -4.89 13.84 9.30
CA GLY A 121 -5.43 15.01 9.97
C GLY A 121 -5.40 14.86 11.49
N ILE A 122 -5.65 15.97 12.19
CA ILE A 122 -5.78 16.03 13.65
C ILE A 122 -7.10 16.72 13.98
N ASP A 123 -8.05 15.95 14.49
CA ASP A 123 -9.37 16.46 14.88
C ASP A 123 -9.52 16.53 16.40
N PRO A 124 -10.34 17.46 16.92
CA PRO A 124 -10.69 17.48 18.34
C PRO A 124 -11.35 16.17 18.80
N CYS A 125 -11.01 15.74 20.00
CA CYS A 125 -11.57 14.55 20.63
C CYS A 125 -11.63 14.72 22.15
N ALA A 126 -12.83 14.94 22.68
CA ALA A 126 -13.03 15.22 24.11
C ALA A 126 -12.60 14.07 25.04
N THR A 127 -12.68 12.82 24.57
CA THR A 127 -12.36 11.61 25.36
C THR A 127 -10.95 11.09 25.14
N CYS A 128 -10.18 11.69 24.23
CA CYS A 128 -8.83 11.26 23.90
C CYS A 128 -7.82 11.88 24.88
N VAL A 129 -6.71 11.17 25.14
CA VAL A 129 -5.68 11.57 26.12
C VAL A 129 -5.19 13.01 25.93
N ASN A 130 -5.01 13.44 24.67
CA ASN A 130 -4.50 14.77 24.32
C ASN A 130 -5.59 15.72 23.80
N GLY A 131 -6.87 15.46 24.07
CA GLY A 131 -7.99 16.29 23.57
C GLY A 131 -8.15 16.26 22.04
N SER A 132 -7.41 15.40 21.35
CA SER A 132 -7.32 15.31 19.89
C SER A 132 -7.10 13.86 19.47
N LYS A 133 -7.42 13.56 18.21
CA LYS A 133 -7.24 12.25 17.58
C LYS A 133 -6.63 12.42 16.20
N ALA A 134 -5.78 11.47 15.81
CA ALA A 134 -5.35 11.35 14.41
C ALA A 134 -6.48 10.75 13.58
N VAL A 135 -6.69 11.29 12.37
CA VAL A 135 -7.67 10.82 11.40
C VAL A 135 -7.01 10.64 10.04
N GLY A 136 -7.55 9.77 9.20
CA GLY A 136 -7.22 9.71 7.78
C GLY A 136 -8.26 10.47 6.99
N ALA A 137 -7.83 11.32 6.06
CA ALA A 137 -8.73 12.12 5.24
C ALA A 137 -8.40 12.03 3.75
N ILE A 138 -9.45 12.10 2.94
CA ILE A 138 -9.38 12.26 1.50
C ILE A 138 -10.08 13.57 1.15
N ASN A 139 -9.42 14.48 0.43
CA ASN A 139 -9.95 15.82 0.11
C ASN A 139 -10.39 16.61 1.35
N ASN A 140 -9.63 16.48 2.45
CA ASN A 140 -9.91 17.07 3.76
C ASN A 140 -11.19 16.55 4.45
N ILE A 141 -11.75 15.43 3.97
CA ILE A 141 -12.91 14.76 4.57
C ILE A 141 -12.47 13.48 5.27
N SER A 142 -12.75 13.40 6.57
CA SER A 142 -12.60 12.20 7.39
C SER A 142 -13.89 11.40 7.36
N PHE A 143 -13.82 10.16 6.85
CA PHE A 143 -14.98 9.28 6.76
C PHE A 143 -15.40 8.78 8.15
N ILE A 144 -16.65 9.04 8.52
CA ILE A 144 -17.27 8.53 9.73
C ILE A 144 -18.14 7.35 9.34
N MET A 145 -17.81 6.16 9.87
CA MET A 145 -18.60 4.96 9.57
C MET A 145 -20.02 5.09 10.15
N PRO A 146 -21.08 5.04 9.33
CA PRO A 146 -22.44 5.09 9.82
C PRO A 146 -22.81 3.77 10.52
N THR A 147 -23.86 3.82 11.36
CA THR A 147 -24.40 2.64 12.03
C THR A 147 -25.26 1.77 11.11
N THR A 148 -25.80 2.36 10.04
CA THR A 148 -26.51 1.66 8.96
C THR A 148 -25.55 1.46 7.80
N ALA A 149 -25.47 0.24 7.25
CA ALA A 149 -24.59 -0.04 6.13
C ALA A 149 -24.95 0.82 4.90
N LEU A 150 -23.95 1.40 4.25
CA LEU A 150 -24.13 2.26 3.06
C LEU A 150 -24.94 1.56 1.97
N LEU A 151 -24.63 0.28 1.69
CA LEU A 151 -25.36 -0.51 0.68
C LEU A 151 -26.83 -0.70 1.06
N GLN A 152 -27.13 -0.93 2.35
CA GLN A 152 -28.51 -1.05 2.83
C GLN A 152 -29.26 0.28 2.67
N ALA A 153 -28.62 1.38 3.06
CA ALA A 153 -29.23 2.70 2.95
C ALA A 153 -29.50 3.08 1.50
N HIS A 154 -28.57 2.79 0.60
CA HIS A 154 -28.75 2.99 -0.85
C HIS A 154 -29.91 2.14 -1.38
N TYR A 155 -29.90 0.83 -1.12
CA TYR A 155 -30.89 -0.11 -1.66
C TYR A 155 -32.33 0.20 -1.20
N TYR A 156 -32.50 0.57 0.06
CA TYR A 156 -33.82 0.89 0.63
C TYR A 156 -34.13 2.39 0.65
N SER A 157 -33.30 3.24 0.03
CA SER A 157 -33.47 4.70 0.01
C SER A 157 -33.63 5.31 1.42
N ILE A 158 -32.84 4.83 2.39
CA ILE A 158 -32.85 5.33 3.77
C ILE A 158 -32.12 6.69 3.79
N SER A 159 -32.85 7.76 4.05
CA SER A 159 -32.31 9.12 4.12
C SER A 159 -31.44 9.34 5.36
N GLY A 160 -30.44 10.21 5.25
CA GLY A 160 -29.64 10.69 6.39
C GLY A 160 -28.51 9.75 6.84
N VAL A 161 -28.17 8.73 6.04
CA VAL A 161 -27.07 7.79 6.33
C VAL A 161 -25.75 8.22 5.68
N PHE A 162 -25.81 8.74 4.45
CA PHE A 162 -24.67 9.23 3.70
C PHE A 162 -25.07 10.42 2.81
N THR A 163 -24.10 11.16 2.31
CA THR A 163 -24.29 12.19 1.29
C THR A 163 -23.63 11.77 -0.02
N ASP A 164 -24.18 12.23 -1.15
CA ASP A 164 -23.71 11.93 -2.50
C ASP A 164 -22.88 13.08 -3.12
N ASP A 165 -22.25 13.88 -2.25
CA ASP A 165 -21.55 15.13 -2.58
C ASP A 165 -20.03 15.08 -2.35
N PHE A 166 -19.43 13.88 -2.26
CA PHE A 166 -18.00 13.75 -2.08
C PHE A 166 -17.23 14.47 -3.21
N PRO A 167 -16.31 15.40 -2.88
CA PRO A 167 -15.78 16.32 -3.87
C PRO A 167 -14.76 15.64 -4.78
N ALA A 168 -14.88 15.89 -6.08
CA ALA A 168 -13.96 15.40 -7.10
C ALA A 168 -12.55 16.01 -6.99
N MET A 169 -12.37 17.12 -6.27
CA MET A 169 -11.09 17.80 -6.05
C MET A 169 -11.03 18.37 -4.62
N PRO A 170 -9.84 18.59 -4.04
CA PRO A 170 -9.72 19.18 -2.72
C PRO A 170 -10.34 20.58 -2.70
N PRO A 171 -11.16 20.90 -1.69
CA PRO A 171 -11.85 22.19 -1.61
C PRO A 171 -10.87 23.37 -1.43
N ASN A 172 -9.68 23.11 -0.88
CA ASN A 172 -8.64 24.08 -0.67
C ASN A 172 -7.33 23.58 -1.29
N SER A 173 -6.79 24.33 -2.25
CA SER A 173 -5.51 24.02 -2.86
C SER A 173 -4.34 24.62 -2.08
N PHE A 174 -3.27 23.84 -1.92
CA PHE A 174 -2.02 24.25 -1.29
C PHE A 174 -0.85 23.44 -1.86
N ASN A 175 0.36 23.69 -1.35
CA ASN A 175 1.52 22.87 -1.71
C ASN A 175 1.44 21.50 -1.00
N TYR A 176 0.74 20.54 -1.60
CA TYR A 176 0.41 19.24 -0.98
C TYR A 176 1.62 18.43 -0.49
N THR A 177 2.76 18.54 -1.16
CA THR A 177 4.01 17.84 -0.83
C THR A 177 5.09 18.79 -0.29
N GLY A 178 4.72 20.02 0.06
CA GLY A 178 5.61 21.02 0.64
C GLY A 178 5.84 20.83 2.15
N ASN A 179 6.68 21.69 2.72
CA ASN A 179 6.84 21.76 4.17
C ASN A 179 5.64 22.47 4.81
N ASN A 180 4.70 21.67 5.32
CA ASN A 180 3.38 22.13 5.79
C ASN A 180 3.25 22.16 7.32
N THR A 181 4.35 22.34 8.04
CA THR A 181 4.39 22.34 9.52
C THR A 181 3.52 23.40 10.20
N ALA A 182 3.07 24.42 9.46
CA ALA A 182 2.21 25.50 9.95
C ALA A 182 0.74 25.40 9.46
N LEU A 183 0.37 24.36 8.72
CA LEU A 183 -1.01 24.21 8.24
C LEU A 183 -1.96 23.72 9.33
N ASN A 184 -3.20 24.20 9.27
CA ASN A 184 -4.29 23.59 10.03
C ASN A 184 -4.54 22.17 9.48
N LEU A 185 -4.34 21.16 10.33
CA LEU A 185 -4.54 19.74 9.99
C LEU A 185 -5.95 19.24 10.34
N GLN A 186 -6.84 20.12 10.78
CA GLN A 186 -8.22 19.78 11.08
C GLN A 186 -9.00 19.49 9.81
N THR A 187 -9.77 18.41 9.86
CA THR A 187 -10.58 17.93 8.75
C THR A 187 -12.06 18.22 8.99
N ILE A 188 -12.88 17.99 7.96
CA ILE A 188 -14.34 17.96 8.10
C ILE A 188 -14.82 16.51 8.08
N ASN A 189 -15.89 16.21 8.81
CA ASN A 189 -16.46 14.86 8.79
C ASN A 189 -17.38 14.69 7.58
N GLY A 190 -17.37 13.49 7.00
CA GLY A 190 -18.32 13.07 5.97
C GLY A 190 -18.71 11.60 6.12
N THR A 191 -19.77 11.22 5.41
CA THR A 191 -20.36 9.86 5.39
C THR A 191 -20.76 9.51 3.98
#